data_AF-A0A960LWP4-F1
#
_entry.id   AF-A0A960LWP4-F1
#
_cell.length_a   1.000
_cell.length_b   1.000
_cell.length_c   1.000
_cell.angle_alpha   90.00
_cell.angle_beta   90.00
_cell.angle_gamma   90.00
#
_symmetry.space_group_name_H-M   'P 1'
#
loop_
_entity.id
_entity.type
_entity.pdbx_description
1 polymer ?
#
loop_
_entity_poly.entity_id
_entity_poly.type
_entity_poly.pdbx_seq_one_letter_code
_entity_poly.pdbx_strand_id
1 'polypeptide(L)'
;MKKQKKRPMTLLEVMIVIFIIGIIGSVIGYNMRGSMDQGKAFKTKEGITKLYNIVHLEMDSNEIKALEGANSEEIAEKVGKVLVDSGLVNKPQQYLIDGWKNKLEFEVVPVKGSYEIRANSEKYKKFYEKKNKNPEYPWDEENADDS
;
A
#
# COMPACT_ATOMS: atom_id res chain seq x y z
N MET A 1 54.46 40.16 -28.36
CA MET A 1 53.38 39.64 -27.48
C MET A 1 52.92 38.28 -27.99
N LYS A 2 53.17 37.17 -27.27
CA LYS A 2 52.67 35.84 -27.65
C LYS A 2 51.15 35.77 -27.39
N LYS A 3 50.34 35.61 -28.43
CA LYS A 3 48.89 35.35 -28.30
C LYS A 3 48.70 33.96 -27.67
N GLN A 4 48.19 33.90 -26.44
CA GLN A 4 47.82 32.64 -25.82
C GLN A 4 46.60 32.05 -26.54
N LYS A 5 46.73 30.84 -27.10
CA LYS A 5 45.61 30.08 -27.66
C LYS A 5 44.68 29.67 -26.52
N LYS A 6 43.45 30.18 -26.52
CA LYS A 6 42.40 29.73 -25.60
C LYS A 6 42.13 28.25 -25.88
N ARG A 7 42.43 27.38 -24.91
CA ARG A 7 42.16 25.94 -25.03
C ARG A 7 40.67 25.72 -24.77
N PRO A 8 39.93 25.03 -25.66
CA PRO A 8 38.52 24.72 -25.44
C PRO A 8 38.29 23.62 -24.38
N MET A 9 39.34 23.20 -23.67
CA MET A 9 39.31 22.09 -22.70
C MET A 9 38.24 22.29 -21.63
N THR A 10 38.10 23.51 -21.10
CA THR A 10 37.11 23.84 -20.07
C THR A 10 35.67 23.71 -20.55
N LEU A 11 35.40 23.96 -21.83
CA LEU A 11 34.04 23.90 -22.37
C LEU A 11 33.61 22.45 -22.59
N LEU A 12 34.53 21.64 -23.13
CA LEU A 12 34.33 20.20 -23.31
C LEU A 12 34.22 19.47 -21.97
N GLU A 13 35.04 19.86 -20.98
CA GLU A 13 34.99 19.30 -19.63
C GLU A 13 33.65 19.60 -18.93
N VAL A 14 33.16 20.84 -19.01
CA VAL A 14 31.84 21.19 -18.47
C VAL A 14 30.71 20.44 -19.19
N MET A 15 30.79 20.26 -20.51
CA MET A 15 29.82 19.47 -21.28
C MET A 15 29.79 17.99 -20.86
N ILE A 16 30.95 17.39 -20.59
CA ILE A 16 31.04 16.01 -20.10
C ILE A 16 30.45 15.92 -18.68
N VAL A 17 30.75 16.88 -17.81
CA VAL A 17 30.24 16.88 -16.43
C VAL A 17 28.70 16.95 -16.40
N ILE A 18 28.08 17.86 -17.15
CA ILE A 18 26.61 17.95 -17.22
C ILE A 18 25.98 16.68 -17.82
N PHE A 19 26.65 16.05 -18.78
CA PHE A 19 26.19 14.80 -19.38
C PHE A 19 26.25 13.64 -18.38
N ILE A 20 27.34 13.50 -17.63
CA ILE A 20 27.50 12.47 -16.60
C ILE A 20 26.46 12.64 -15.48
N ILE A 21 26.26 13.86 -14.98
CA ILE A 21 25.25 14.13 -13.94
C ILE A 21 23.83 13.80 -14.45
N GLY A 22 23.53 14.12 -15.71
CA GLY A 22 22.24 13.78 -16.33
C GLY A 22 21.98 12.27 -16.41
N ILE A 23 22.98 11.48 -16.81
CA ILE A 23 22.87 10.02 -16.85
C ILE A 23 22.68 9.44 -15.44
N ILE A 24 23.50 9.87 -14.48
CA ILE A 24 23.44 9.36 -13.10
C ILE A 24 22.09 9.70 -12.46
N GLY A 25 21.63 10.96 -12.62
CA GLY A 25 20.34 11.40 -12.08
C GLY A 25 19.15 10.60 -12.64
N SER A 26 19.18 10.27 -13.93
CA SER A 26 18.13 9.47 -14.58
C SER A 26 18.01 8.06 -14.00
N VAL A 27 19.13 7.37 -13.80
CA VAL A 27 19.14 5.99 -13.28
C VAL A 27 18.70 5.93 -11.80
N ILE A 28 19.09 6.91 -10.98
CA ILE A 28 18.70 6.98 -9.56
C ILE A 28 17.18 7.14 -9.42
N GLY A 29 16.56 8.00 -10.24
CA GLY A 29 15.11 8.24 -10.19
C GLY A 29 14.27 6.99 -10.49
N TYR A 30 14.75 6.11 -11.37
CA TYR A 30 14.06 4.86 -11.71
C TYR A 30 14.04 3.88 -10.52
N ASN A 31 15.17 3.74 -9.81
CA ASN A 31 15.27 2.82 -8.68
C ASN A 31 14.48 3.33 -7.45
N MET A 32 14.50 4.64 -7.18
CA MET A 32 13.72 5.24 -6.09
C MET A 32 12.20 5.07 -6.26
N ARG A 33 11.71 5.05 -7.50
CA ARG A 33 10.28 4.82 -7.75
C ARG A 33 9.85 3.40 -7.34
N GLY A 34 10.70 2.41 -7.58
CA GLY A 34 10.45 1.02 -7.17
C GLY A 34 10.41 0.83 -5.66
N SER A 35 11.34 1.44 -4.93
CA SER A 35 11.38 1.38 -3.46
C SER A 35 10.22 2.13 -2.82
N MET A 36 9.79 3.25 -3.40
CA MET A 36 8.62 3.98 -2.93
C MET A 36 7.33 3.15 -3.07
N ASP A 37 7.13 2.49 -4.23
CA ASP A 37 5.94 1.66 -4.43
C ASP A 37 5.96 0.41 -3.52
N GLN A 38 7.13 -0.16 -3.22
CA GLN A 38 7.28 -1.19 -2.18
C GLN A 38 6.85 -0.69 -0.80
N GLY A 39 7.27 0.50 -0.40
CA GLY A 39 6.87 1.10 0.88
C GLY A 39 5.35 1.31 0.97
N LYS A 40 4.70 1.71 -0.12
CA LYS A 40 3.23 1.85 -0.18
C LYS A 40 2.52 0.50 -0.08
N ALA A 41 3.02 -0.53 -0.77
CA ALA A 41 2.50 -1.88 -0.68
C ALA A 41 2.62 -2.42 0.76
N PHE A 42 3.80 -2.27 1.38
CA PHE A 42 4.04 -2.66 2.76
C PHE A 42 3.09 -1.94 3.73
N LYS A 43 2.94 -0.62 3.60
CA LYS A 43 2.01 0.16 4.42
C LYS A 43 0.56 -0.32 4.27
N THR A 44 0.16 -0.70 3.05
CA THR A 44 -1.19 -1.21 2.77
C THR A 44 -1.40 -2.56 3.45
N LYS A 45 -0.44 -3.49 3.33
CA LYS A 45 -0.46 -4.78 4.03
C LYS A 45 -0.61 -4.61 5.53
N GLU A 46 0.32 -3.87 6.15
CA GLU A 46 0.30 -3.62 7.60
C GLU A 46 -0.98 -2.92 8.08
N GLY A 47 -1.50 -2.00 7.26
CA GLY A 47 -2.76 -1.31 7.53
C GLY A 47 -3.95 -2.27 7.54
N ILE A 48 -4.06 -3.12 6.50
CA ILE A 48 -5.11 -4.13 6.38
C ILE A 48 -5.01 -5.16 7.51
N THR A 49 -3.81 -5.66 7.81
CA THR A 49 -3.60 -6.62 8.91
C THR A 49 -4.02 -6.05 10.26
N LYS A 50 -3.62 -4.81 10.58
CA LYS A 50 -4.04 -4.16 11.83
C LYS A 50 -5.53 -3.91 11.88
N LEU A 51 -6.11 -3.44 10.77
CA LEU A 51 -7.55 -3.22 10.67
C LEU A 51 -8.31 -4.52 10.90
N TYR A 52 -7.91 -5.60 10.22
CA TYR A 52 -8.49 -6.94 10.37
C TYR A 52 -8.46 -7.38 11.84
N ASN A 53 -7.29 -7.31 12.47
CA ASN A 53 -7.13 -7.74 13.87
C ASN A 53 -8.01 -6.94 14.84
N ILE A 54 -8.14 -5.62 14.65
CA ILE A 54 -8.98 -4.78 15.52
C ILE A 54 -10.46 -5.11 15.31
N VAL A 55 -10.90 -5.22 14.05
CA VAL A 55 -12.28 -5.57 13.73
C VAL A 55 -12.64 -6.93 14.31
N HIS A 56 -11.75 -7.91 14.16
CA HIS A 56 -11.97 -9.27 14.68
C HIS A 56 -11.92 -9.36 16.21
N LEU A 57 -11.26 -8.38 16.87
CA LEU A 57 -11.23 -8.28 18.33
C LEU A 57 -12.48 -7.61 18.90
N GLU A 58 -12.97 -6.57 18.22
CA GLU A 58 -14.03 -5.69 18.74
C GLU A 58 -15.44 -6.03 18.24
N MET A 59 -15.54 -6.74 17.11
CA MET A 59 -16.82 -7.15 16.54
C MET A 59 -17.00 -8.66 16.67
N ASP A 60 -18.18 -9.09 17.11
CA ASP A 60 -18.54 -10.49 17.04
C ASP A 60 -19.02 -10.90 15.63
N SER A 61 -19.09 -12.21 15.39
CA SER A 61 -19.49 -12.74 14.09
C SER A 61 -20.94 -12.41 13.71
N ASN A 62 -21.84 -12.15 14.66
CA ASN A 62 -23.24 -11.81 14.36
C ASN A 62 -23.36 -10.36 13.91
N GLU A 63 -22.59 -9.46 14.51
CA GLU A 63 -22.46 -8.07 14.08
C GLU A 63 -21.86 -7.98 12.67
N ILE A 64 -20.84 -8.79 12.37
CA ILE A 64 -20.27 -8.86 11.03
C ILE A 64 -21.28 -9.42 10.02
N LYS A 65 -22.01 -10.48 10.39
CA LYS A 65 -23.08 -11.05 9.55
C LYS A 65 -24.17 -10.04 9.21
N ALA A 66 -24.52 -9.14 10.14
CA ALA A 66 -25.54 -8.12 9.89
C ALA A 66 -25.17 -7.14 8.76
N LEU A 67 -23.89 -7.09 8.37
CA LEU A 67 -23.36 -6.30 7.25
C LEU A 67 -23.28 -7.12 5.95
N GLU A 68 -23.68 -8.39 5.94
CA GLU A 68 -23.72 -9.21 4.73
C GLU A 68 -24.68 -8.58 3.70
N GLY A 69 -24.17 -8.31 2.50
CA GLY A 69 -24.92 -7.64 1.43
C GLY A 69 -24.98 -6.10 1.52
N ALA A 70 -24.40 -5.50 2.57
CA ALA A 70 -24.19 -4.06 2.63
C ALA A 70 -23.18 -3.60 1.57
N ASN A 71 -23.28 -2.34 1.15
CA ASN A 71 -22.30 -1.79 0.21
C ASN A 71 -20.97 -1.50 0.93
N SER A 72 -19.88 -1.37 0.14
CA SER A 72 -18.55 -1.15 0.71
C SER A 72 -18.43 0.14 1.53
N GLU A 73 -19.23 1.17 1.28
CA GLU A 73 -19.16 2.44 2.01
C GLU A 73 -19.80 2.34 3.40
N GLU A 74 -20.92 1.61 3.50
CA GLU A 74 -21.59 1.29 4.77
C GLU A 74 -20.69 0.45 5.67
N ILE A 75 -20.04 -0.57 5.10
CA ILE A 75 -19.08 -1.40 5.84
C ILE A 75 -17.90 -0.54 6.30
N ALA A 76 -17.36 0.33 5.44
CA ALA A 76 -16.27 1.23 5.79
C ALA A 76 -16.65 2.21 6.92
N GLU A 77 -17.89 2.70 6.95
CA GLU A 77 -18.37 3.57 8.03
C GLU A 77 -18.42 2.82 9.37
N LYS A 78 -18.97 1.60 9.37
CA LYS A 78 -19.05 0.78 10.59
C LYS A 78 -17.67 0.37 11.09
N VAL A 79 -16.78 -0.08 10.20
CA VAL A 79 -15.38 -0.36 10.54
C VAL A 79 -14.68 0.90 11.06
N GLY A 80 -14.93 2.05 10.44
CA GLY A 80 -14.41 3.34 10.90
C GLY A 80 -14.84 3.69 12.32
N LYS A 81 -16.11 3.44 12.67
CA LYS A 81 -16.62 3.63 14.04
C LYS A 81 -15.94 2.70 15.02
N VAL A 82 -15.83 1.41 14.70
CA VAL A 82 -15.14 0.41 15.54
C VAL A 82 -13.68 0.81 15.79
N LEU A 83 -12.97 1.29 14.76
CA LEU A 83 -11.60 1.77 14.93
C LEU A 83 -11.49 3.00 15.84
N VAL A 84 -12.48 3.89 15.83
CA VAL A 84 -12.56 5.03 16.77
C VAL A 84 -12.85 4.54 18.19
N ASP A 85 -13.86 3.69 18.33
CA ASP A 85 -14.38 3.22 19.63
C ASP A 85 -13.36 2.34 20.36
N SER A 86 -12.58 1.54 19.63
CA SER A 86 -11.53 0.68 20.21
C SER A 86 -10.43 1.47 20.93
N GLY A 87 -10.15 2.71 20.51
CA GLY A 87 -9.00 3.47 21.00
C GLY A 87 -7.62 2.85 20.71
N LEU A 88 -7.56 1.76 19.93
CA LEU A 88 -6.32 1.01 19.63
C LEU A 88 -5.47 1.68 18.55
N VAL A 89 -6.01 2.69 17.87
CA VAL A 89 -5.33 3.42 16.79
C VAL A 89 -5.49 4.94 16.94
N ASN A 90 -4.39 5.66 16.76
CA ASN A 90 -4.38 7.12 16.90
C ASN A 90 -5.14 7.86 15.77
N LYS A 91 -5.20 7.28 14.56
CA LYS A 91 -5.79 7.91 13.37
C LYS A 91 -6.63 6.90 12.56
N PRO A 92 -7.83 6.56 13.03
CA PRO A 92 -8.71 5.53 12.45
C PRO A 92 -8.87 5.66 10.92
N GLN A 93 -9.08 6.88 10.43
CA GLN A 93 -9.35 7.17 9.02
C GLN A 93 -8.17 6.83 8.10
N GLN A 94 -6.95 6.73 8.64
CA GLN A 94 -5.77 6.34 7.85
C GLN A 94 -5.74 4.84 7.52
N TYR A 95 -6.50 4.02 8.23
CA TYR A 95 -6.59 2.59 7.99
C TYR A 95 -7.65 2.24 6.94
N LEU A 96 -8.56 3.17 6.63
CA LEU A 96 -9.56 3.04 5.57
C LEU A 96 -9.00 3.40 4.18
N ILE A 97 -7.73 3.76 4.09
CA ILE A 97 -7.05 4.13 2.84
C ILE A 97 -5.79 3.30 2.63
N ASP A 98 -5.46 3.04 1.37
CA ASP A 98 -4.24 2.35 0.98
C ASP A 98 -3.00 3.26 0.98
N GLY A 99 -1.83 2.68 0.72
CA GLY A 99 -0.56 3.41 0.59
C GLY A 99 -0.50 4.40 -0.58
N TRP A 100 -1.45 4.32 -1.52
CA TRP A 100 -1.62 5.24 -2.66
C TRP A 100 -2.72 6.29 -2.41
N LYS A 101 -3.30 6.34 -1.20
CA LYS A 101 -4.38 7.25 -0.76
C LYS A 101 -5.74 6.98 -1.41
N ASN A 102 -5.98 5.79 -1.94
CA ASN A 102 -7.31 5.37 -2.37
C ASN A 102 -8.06 4.74 -1.20
N LYS A 103 -9.40 4.82 -1.22
CA LYS A 103 -10.23 4.12 -0.24
C LYS A 103 -10.09 2.61 -0.42
N LEU A 104 -10.16 1.87 0.68
CA LEU A 104 -10.28 0.42 0.66
C LEU A 104 -11.72 0.02 0.32
N GLU A 105 -11.85 -1.08 -0.40
CA GLU A 105 -13.12 -1.76 -0.64
C GLU A 105 -13.32 -2.84 0.42
N PHE A 106 -14.53 -3.00 0.91
CA PHE A 106 -14.84 -3.96 1.97
C PHE A 106 -15.90 -4.94 1.50
N GLU A 107 -15.72 -6.19 1.90
CA GLU A 107 -16.68 -7.28 1.67
C GLU A 107 -16.81 -8.13 2.93
N VAL A 108 -18.01 -8.66 3.15
CA VAL A 108 -18.27 -9.63 4.21
C VAL A 108 -18.26 -11.02 3.60
N VAL A 109 -17.47 -11.93 4.17
CA VAL A 109 -17.31 -13.30 3.66
C VAL A 109 -17.66 -14.30 4.76
N PRO A 110 -18.51 -15.31 4.47
CA PRO A 110 -18.75 -16.40 5.41
C PRO A 110 -17.54 -17.32 5.49
N VAL A 111 -17.09 -17.66 6.70
CA VAL A 111 -15.95 -18.56 6.96
C VAL A 111 -16.35 -19.57 8.01
N LYS A 112 -16.26 -20.88 7.73
CA LYS A 112 -16.54 -22.04 8.63
C LYS A 112 -17.31 -21.74 9.95
N GLY A 113 -18.54 -21.26 9.86
CA GLY A 113 -19.43 -21.03 11.02
C GLY A 113 -19.41 -19.61 11.62
N SER A 114 -18.61 -18.71 11.07
CA SER A 114 -18.51 -17.28 11.37
C SER A 114 -18.54 -16.43 10.09
N TYR A 115 -18.36 -15.12 10.26
CA TYR A 115 -18.29 -14.13 9.19
C TYR A 115 -17.10 -13.19 9.43
N GLU A 116 -16.42 -12.81 8.36
CA GLU A 116 -15.25 -11.93 8.38
C GLU A 116 -15.45 -10.71 7.49
N ILE A 117 -14.81 -9.60 7.84
CA ILE A 117 -14.69 -8.42 6.98
C ILE A 117 -13.33 -8.44 6.29
N ARG A 118 -13.33 -8.45 4.95
CA ARG A 118 -12.10 -8.41 4.14
C ARG A 118 -11.96 -7.07 3.45
N ALA A 119 -10.75 -6.52 3.51
CA ALA A 119 -10.42 -5.23 2.92
C ALA A 119 -9.56 -5.41 1.66
N ASN A 120 -9.98 -4.82 0.55
CA ASN A 120 -9.37 -4.95 -0.76
C ASN A 120 -8.84 -3.58 -1.25
N SER A 121 -7.68 -3.60 -1.92
CA SER A 121 -7.15 -2.43 -2.64
C SER A 121 -6.80 -2.84 -4.08
N GLU A 122 -7.38 -2.15 -5.06
CA GLU A 122 -7.04 -2.38 -6.47
C GLU A 122 -5.56 -2.13 -6.76
N LYS A 123 -4.98 -1.07 -6.17
CA LYS A 123 -3.58 -0.71 -6.42
C LYS A 123 -2.62 -1.72 -5.81
N TYR A 124 -2.97 -2.27 -4.65
CA TYR A 124 -2.22 -3.32 -4.02
C TYR A 124 -2.21 -4.59 -4.90
N LYS A 125 -3.38 -5.04 -5.38
CA LYS A 125 -3.49 -6.17 -6.32
C LYS A 125 -2.66 -5.94 -7.58
N LYS A 126 -2.86 -4.81 -8.27
CA LYS A 126 -2.10 -4.42 -9.49
C LYS A 126 -0.59 -4.36 -9.27
N PHE A 127 -0.12 -3.96 -8.08
CA PHE A 127 1.31 -3.92 -7.75
C PHE A 127 1.93 -5.32 -7.69
N TYR A 128 1.21 -6.29 -7.11
CA TYR A 128 1.67 -7.68 -7.00
C TYR A 128 1.55 -8.43 -8.33
N GLU A 129 0.48 -8.20 -9.11
CA GLU A 129 0.34 -8.71 -10.48
C GLU A 129 1.52 -8.29 -11.37
N LYS A 130 1.94 -7.02 -11.32
CA LYS A 130 3.11 -6.53 -12.06
C LYS A 130 4.40 -7.25 -11.68
N LYS A 131 4.48 -7.78 -10.46
CA LYS A 131 5.63 -8.54 -9.95
C LYS A 131 5.48 -10.05 -10.12
N ASN A 132 4.41 -10.51 -10.75
CA ASN A 132 4.06 -11.92 -10.90
C ASN A 132 4.05 -12.67 -9.56
N LYS A 133 3.48 -12.02 -8.54
CA LYS A 133 3.33 -12.53 -7.17
C LYS A 133 1.89 -12.38 -6.73
N ASN A 134 1.44 -13.21 -5.80
CA ASN A 134 0.14 -12.99 -5.14
C ASN A 134 0.28 -11.94 -4.02
N PRO A 135 -0.71 -11.06 -3.87
CA PRO A 135 -0.82 -10.23 -2.67
C PRO A 135 -1.01 -11.14 -1.44
N GLU A 136 -0.41 -10.74 -0.33
CA GLU A 136 -0.58 -11.39 0.96
C GLU A 136 -1.61 -10.62 1.78
N TYR A 137 -2.58 -11.35 2.33
CA TYR A 137 -3.62 -10.86 3.22
C TYR A 137 -3.65 -11.66 4.54
N PRO A 138 -4.16 -11.07 5.63
CA PRO A 138 -4.20 -11.76 6.94
C PRO A 138 -5.07 -13.03 6.95
N TRP A 139 -6.10 -13.11 6.10
CA TRP A 139 -6.96 -14.30 5.98
C TRP A 139 -6.40 -15.38 5.04
N ASP A 140 -5.23 -15.16 4.42
CA ASP A 140 -4.60 -16.19 3.58
C ASP A 140 -3.89 -17.25 4.45
N GLU A 141 -3.40 -16.87 5.64
CA GLU A 141 -2.72 -17.78 6.58
C GLU A 141 -3.70 -18.75 7.26
N GLU A 142 -4.93 -18.30 7.53
CA GLU A 142 -5.96 -19.09 8.22
C GLU A 142 -6.50 -20.27 7.37
N ASN A 143 -6.28 -20.25 6.06
CA ASN A 143 -6.65 -21.34 5.15
C ASN A 143 -5.51 -22.33 4.86
N ALA A 144 -4.31 -22.11 5.40
CA ALA A 144 -3.13 -22.93 5.11
C ALA A 144 -3.01 -24.19 5.98
N ASP A 145 -3.69 -24.26 7.13
CA ASP A 145 -3.64 -25.39 8.07
C ASP A 145 -4.60 -26.55 7.71
N ASP A 146 -5.35 -26.44 6.61
CA ASP A 146 -6.32 -27.45 6.14
C ASP A 146 -5.88 -28.25 4.90
N SER A 147 -4.57 -28.26 4.58
CA SER A 147 -4.01 -29.04 3.44
C SER A 147 -3.29 -30.32 3.88
#